data_AF-A0A562XKM3-F1
#
_entry.id   AF-A0A562XKM3-F1
#
_cell.length_a   1.000
_cell.length_b   1.000
_cell.length_c   1.000
_cell.angle_alpha   90.00
_cell.angle_beta   90.00
_cell.angle_gamma   90.00
#
_symmetry.space_group_name_H-M   'P 1'
#
loop_
_entity.id
_entity.type
_entity.pdbx_description
1 polymer ?
#
loop_
_entity_poly.entity_id
_entity_poly.type
_entity_poly.pdbx_seq_one_letter_code
_entity_poly.pdbx_strand_id
1 'polypeptide(L)'
;MTITKYKSKTIIPTTLEEAKSIAINTLNEKIDAIYTNYLTQYPEIEQASFTQKATEAFKVAKDSTLDLSETPYLTMLTGGENKELRNALATAVNEKVKFITNLEIFAVSKRDEIKAAKSIEVVEKIDTTIPSVG
;
A
#
# COMPACT_ATOMS: atom_id res chain seq x y z
N MET A 1 37.15 -22.05 20.91
CA MET A 1 36.37 -21.34 19.88
C MET A 1 35.24 -20.62 20.61
N THR A 2 35.40 -19.33 20.89
CA THR A 2 34.46 -18.57 21.73
C THR A 2 33.27 -18.10 20.89
N ILE A 3 32.09 -18.25 21.48
CA ILE A 3 30.74 -18.02 20.94
C ILE A 3 30.47 -16.53 20.74
N THR A 4 29.74 -16.17 19.67
CA THR A 4 28.76 -15.07 19.76
C THR A 4 27.48 -15.42 18.98
N LYS A 5 26.54 -16.09 19.64
CA LYS A 5 25.12 -16.02 19.25
C LYS A 5 24.62 -14.64 19.66
N TYR A 6 24.50 -13.72 18.72
CA TYR A 6 23.73 -12.50 18.95
C TYR A 6 22.25 -12.90 19.04
N LYS A 7 21.79 -13.18 20.27
CA LYS A 7 20.36 -13.14 20.58
C LYS A 7 19.83 -11.79 20.12
N SER A 8 18.71 -11.80 19.42
CA SER A 8 17.90 -10.61 19.11
C SER A 8 17.82 -9.71 20.34
N LYS A 9 18.49 -8.56 20.28
CA LYS A 9 18.48 -7.60 21.37
C LYS A 9 17.13 -6.90 21.27
N THR A 10 16.16 -7.32 22.09
CA THR A 10 14.92 -6.56 22.28
C THR A 10 15.32 -5.16 22.70
N ILE A 11 15.08 -4.17 21.85
CA ILE A 11 15.35 -2.76 22.16
C ILE A 11 14.22 -2.33 23.09
N ILE A 12 14.51 -2.27 24.39
CA ILE A 12 13.57 -1.73 25.38
C ILE A 12 13.74 -0.22 25.36
N PRO A 13 12.72 0.57 24.93
CA PRO A 13 12.83 2.01 24.93
C PRO A 13 12.97 2.54 26.37
N THR A 14 13.87 3.48 26.58
CA THR A 14 14.08 4.13 27.87
C THR A 14 13.39 5.49 27.96
N THR A 15 12.96 6.03 26.82
CA THR A 15 12.21 7.27 26.71
C THR A 15 10.97 7.11 25.82
N LEU A 16 10.01 8.02 25.97
CA LEU A 16 8.82 8.08 25.12
C LEU A 16 9.18 8.31 23.65
N GLU A 17 10.16 9.16 23.37
CA GLU A 17 10.55 9.46 21.99
C GLU A 17 11.27 8.26 21.32
N GLU A 18 12.06 7.50 22.07
CA GLU A 18 12.60 6.22 21.59
C GLU A 18 11.47 5.21 21.29
N ALA A 19 10.49 5.08 22.19
CA ALA A 19 9.35 4.18 21.98
C ALA A 19 8.58 4.55 20.71
N LYS A 20 8.31 5.85 20.49
CA LYS A 20 7.64 6.35 19.27
C LYS A 20 8.46 6.08 18.01
N SER A 21 9.77 6.33 18.04
CA SER A 21 10.65 6.10 16.91
C SER A 21 10.70 4.62 16.51
N ILE A 22 10.85 3.72 17.50
CA ILE A 22 10.82 2.28 17.27
C ILE A 22 9.47 1.86 16.67
N ALA A 23 8.36 2.30 17.25
CA ALA A 23 7.02 1.95 16.78
C ALA A 23 6.75 2.44 15.34
N ILE A 24 7.18 3.66 15.00
CA ILE A 24 7.05 4.20 13.63
C ILE A 24 7.91 3.41 12.65
N ASN A 25 9.15 3.07 13.00
CA ASN A 25 10.01 2.28 12.13
C ASN A 25 9.44 0.89 11.90
N THR A 26 8.97 0.21 12.96
CA THR A 26 8.30 -1.09 12.83
C THR A 26 7.02 -1.00 12.00
N LEU A 27 6.23 0.06 12.13
CA LEU A 27 5.07 0.29 11.28
C LEU A 27 5.49 0.42 9.81
N ASN A 28 6.49 1.24 9.50
CA ASN A 28 6.98 1.44 8.13
C ASN A 28 7.49 0.12 7.53
N GLU A 29 8.29 -0.65 8.28
CA GLU A 29 8.78 -1.96 7.84
C GLU A 29 7.64 -2.93 7.50
N LYS A 30 6.57 -2.96 8.32
CA LYS A 30 5.39 -3.79 8.04
C LYS A 30 4.65 -3.33 6.78
N ILE A 31 4.47 -2.02 6.59
CA ILE A 31 3.81 -1.45 5.42
C ILE A 31 4.61 -1.75 4.15
N ASP A 32 5.94 -1.54 4.20
CA ASP A 32 6.84 -1.81 3.09
C ASP A 32 6.86 -3.29 2.72
N ALA A 33 6.83 -4.19 3.70
CA ALA A 33 6.75 -5.63 3.47
C ALA A 33 5.44 -6.02 2.76
N ILE A 34 4.30 -5.47 3.17
CA ILE A 34 3.01 -5.73 2.50
C ILE A 34 2.98 -5.15 1.09
N TYR A 35 3.44 -3.91 0.92
CA TYR A 35 3.49 -3.28 -0.39
C TYR A 35 4.42 -4.04 -1.35
N THR A 36 5.60 -4.46 -0.88
CA THR A 36 6.54 -5.27 -1.66
C THR A 36 5.92 -6.61 -2.04
N ASN A 37 5.28 -7.32 -1.11
CA ASN A 37 4.60 -8.58 -1.38
C ASN A 37 3.38 -8.44 -2.31
N TYR A 38 2.75 -7.27 -2.32
CA TYR A 38 1.70 -6.94 -3.29
C TYR A 38 2.29 -6.75 -4.69
N LEU A 39 3.38 -6.01 -4.82
CA LEU A 39 4.04 -5.76 -6.11
C LEU A 39 4.61 -7.03 -6.75
N THR A 40 5.15 -7.97 -5.96
CA THR A 40 5.72 -9.24 -6.47
C THR A 40 4.69 -10.14 -7.17
N GLN A 41 3.39 -9.88 -6.99
CA GLN A 41 2.32 -10.56 -7.71
C GLN A 41 2.20 -10.11 -9.18
N TYR A 42 2.87 -9.02 -9.56
CA TYR A 42 2.81 -8.44 -10.91
C TYR A 42 4.21 -8.37 -11.53
N PRO A 43 4.35 -8.69 -12.82
CA PRO A 43 5.62 -8.54 -13.52
C PRO A 43 6.04 -7.07 -13.59
N GLU A 44 7.34 -6.79 -13.64
CA GLU A 44 7.88 -5.42 -13.64
C GLU A 44 7.29 -4.53 -14.73
N ILE A 45 7.06 -5.09 -15.93
CA ILE A 45 6.44 -4.38 -17.05
C ILE A 45 5.01 -3.92 -16.74
N GLU A 46 4.27 -4.71 -15.96
CA GLU A 46 2.94 -4.35 -15.51
C GLU A 46 3.00 -3.22 -14.48
N GLN A 47 3.96 -3.27 -13.55
CA GLN A 47 4.16 -2.23 -12.53
C GLN A 47 4.51 -0.88 -13.18
N ALA A 48 5.41 -0.88 -14.17
CA ALA A 48 5.80 0.34 -14.91
C ALA A 48 4.61 1.04 -15.61
N SER A 49 3.57 0.27 -15.93
CA SER A 49 2.37 0.78 -16.60
C SER A 49 1.26 1.26 -15.65
N PHE A 50 1.39 1.06 -14.34
CA PHE A 50 0.32 1.31 -13.37
C PHE A 50 -0.16 2.76 -13.36
N THR A 51 0.72 3.74 -13.39
CA THR A 51 0.33 5.16 -13.37
C THR A 51 -0.54 5.53 -14.58
N GLN A 52 -0.18 5.05 -15.77
CA GLN A 52 -0.97 5.29 -16.99
C GLN A 52 -2.32 4.57 -16.90
N LYS A 53 -2.32 3.29 -16.48
CA LYS A 53 -3.56 2.52 -16.29
C LYS A 53 -4.49 3.19 -15.29
N ALA A 54 -3.98 3.65 -14.15
CA ALA A 54 -4.77 4.30 -13.10
C ALA A 54 -5.37 5.62 -13.60
N THR A 55 -4.59 6.43 -14.31
CA THR A 55 -5.06 7.70 -14.89
C THR A 55 -6.26 7.48 -15.80
N GLU A 56 -6.20 6.49 -16.69
CA GLU A 56 -7.32 6.17 -17.57
C GLU A 56 -8.46 5.47 -16.83
N ALA A 57 -8.18 4.60 -15.87
CA ALA A 57 -9.18 3.90 -15.08
C ALA A 57 -10.05 4.86 -14.24
N PHE A 58 -9.48 5.97 -13.75
CA PHE A 58 -10.23 7.02 -13.08
C PHE A 58 -11.20 7.74 -14.02
N LYS A 59 -10.84 7.95 -15.29
CA LYS A 59 -11.76 8.52 -16.27
C LYS A 59 -12.97 7.60 -16.47
N VAL A 60 -12.72 6.30 -16.64
CA VAL A 60 -13.77 5.28 -16.81
C VAL A 60 -14.66 5.16 -15.57
N ALA A 61 -14.09 5.27 -14.37
CA ALA A 61 -14.87 5.25 -13.13
C ALA A 61 -15.85 6.43 -13.05
N LYS A 62 -15.46 7.59 -13.57
CA LYS A 62 -16.32 8.78 -13.65
C LYS A 62 -17.39 8.65 -14.74
N ASP A 63 -17.04 8.06 -15.87
CA ASP A 63 -17.94 7.82 -16.98
C ASP A 63 -17.56 6.54 -17.75
N SER A 64 -18.35 5.50 -17.54
CA SER A 64 -18.12 4.18 -18.17
C SER A 64 -18.49 4.15 -19.66
N THR A 65 -19.17 5.19 -20.17
CA THR A 65 -19.62 5.29 -21.56
C THR A 65 -18.60 5.97 -22.47
N LEU A 66 -17.52 6.53 -21.90
CA LEU A 66 -16.43 7.19 -22.60
C LEU A 66 -15.98 6.42 -23.84
N ASP A 67 -15.74 7.15 -24.92
CA ASP A 67 -15.19 6.60 -26.14
C ASP A 67 -13.81 5.98 -25.92
N LEU A 68 -13.52 4.94 -26.70
CA LEU A 68 -12.30 4.15 -26.57
C LEU A 68 -11.04 4.99 -26.81
N SER A 69 -11.15 6.08 -27.58
CA SER A 69 -10.09 7.06 -27.83
C SER A 69 -9.70 7.89 -26.61
N GLU A 70 -10.58 8.01 -25.61
CA GLU A 70 -10.31 8.78 -24.38
C GLU A 70 -9.44 8.01 -23.37
N THR A 71 -9.35 6.69 -23.56
CA THR A 71 -8.56 5.75 -22.76
C THR A 71 -7.72 4.84 -23.66
N PRO A 72 -6.82 5.40 -24.47
CA PRO A 72 -6.14 4.66 -25.52
C PRO A 72 -5.28 3.51 -24.99
N TYR A 73 -4.70 3.63 -23.79
CA TYR A 73 -3.85 2.59 -23.23
C TYR A 73 -4.65 1.39 -22.73
N LEU A 74 -5.74 1.61 -21.99
CA LEU A 74 -6.63 0.53 -21.55
C LEU A 74 -7.34 -0.14 -22.73
N THR A 75 -7.74 0.67 -23.73
CA THR A 75 -8.31 0.19 -24.99
C THR A 75 -7.32 -0.72 -25.73
N MET A 76 -6.06 -0.31 -25.88
CA MET A 76 -5.01 -1.11 -26.51
C MET A 76 -4.81 -2.46 -25.79
N LEU A 77 -4.77 -2.46 -24.46
CA LEU A 77 -4.59 -3.67 -23.67
C LEU A 77 -5.77 -4.64 -23.72
N THR A 78 -6.95 -4.17 -24.12
CA THR A 78 -8.19 -4.95 -24.18
C THR A 78 -8.63 -5.30 -25.60
N GLY A 79 -7.73 -5.12 -26.59
CA GLY A 79 -7.97 -5.52 -27.98
C GLY A 79 -8.63 -4.46 -28.86
N GLY A 80 -8.70 -3.21 -28.42
CA GLY A 80 -8.96 -2.06 -29.30
C GLY A 80 -10.43 -1.70 -29.55
N GLU A 81 -11.37 -2.64 -29.42
CA GLU A 81 -12.75 -2.44 -29.90
C GLU A 81 -13.83 -2.70 -28.84
N ASN A 82 -13.47 -3.16 -27.65
CA ASN A 82 -14.45 -3.62 -26.65
C ASN A 82 -14.50 -2.72 -25.40
N LYS A 83 -15.55 -1.90 -25.28
CA LYS A 83 -15.80 -1.04 -24.11
C LYS A 83 -16.00 -1.84 -22.81
N GLU A 84 -16.61 -3.02 -22.85
CA GLU A 84 -16.86 -3.85 -21.67
C GLU A 84 -15.54 -4.38 -21.09
N LEU A 85 -14.65 -4.90 -21.93
CA LEU A 85 -13.33 -5.37 -21.49
C LEU A 85 -12.47 -4.21 -20.97
N ARG A 86 -12.52 -3.04 -21.65
CA ARG A 86 -11.88 -1.81 -21.17
C ARG A 86 -12.39 -1.42 -19.78
N ASN A 87 -13.71 -1.46 -19.56
CA ASN A 87 -14.34 -1.12 -18.28
C ASN A 87 -14.00 -2.14 -17.18
N ALA A 88 -13.95 -3.42 -17.51
CA ALA A 88 -13.55 -4.48 -16.58
C ALA A 88 -12.09 -4.31 -16.13
N LEU A 89 -11.18 -4.02 -17.08
CA LEU A 89 -9.79 -3.73 -16.77
C LEU A 89 -9.65 -2.46 -15.90
N ALA A 90 -10.39 -1.40 -16.23
CA ALA A 90 -10.41 -0.18 -15.43
C ALA A 90 -10.88 -0.45 -13.99
N THR A 91 -11.91 -1.28 -13.81
CA THR A 91 -12.40 -1.69 -12.48
C THR A 91 -11.30 -2.41 -11.69
N ALA A 92 -10.65 -3.40 -12.31
CA ALA A 92 -9.55 -4.12 -11.67
C ALA A 92 -8.39 -3.18 -11.27
N VAL A 93 -8.01 -2.25 -12.15
CA VAL A 93 -6.98 -1.24 -11.84
C VAL A 93 -7.40 -0.34 -10.68
N ASN A 94 -8.66 0.09 -10.62
CA ASN A 94 -9.16 0.91 -9.51
C ASN A 94 -9.15 0.16 -8.18
N GLU A 95 -9.41 -1.15 -8.16
CA GLU A 95 -9.25 -1.95 -6.94
C GLU A 95 -7.79 -1.99 -6.47
N LYS A 96 -6.83 -2.11 -7.39
CA LYS A 96 -5.39 -2.01 -7.06
C LYS A 96 -5.04 -0.67 -6.41
N VAL A 97 -5.60 0.42 -6.95
CA VAL A 97 -5.39 1.77 -6.41
C VAL A 97 -6.01 1.88 -5.01
N LYS A 98 -7.24 1.41 -4.81
CA LYS A 98 -7.92 1.42 -3.50
C LYS A 98 -7.12 0.65 -2.45
N PHE A 99 -6.58 -0.51 -2.80
CA PHE A 99 -5.71 -1.29 -1.90
C PHE A 99 -4.54 -0.43 -1.38
N ILE A 100 -3.81 0.21 -2.30
CA ILE A 100 -2.65 1.05 -1.94
C ILE A 100 -3.08 2.25 -1.10
N THR A 101 -4.15 2.94 -1.50
CA THR A 101 -4.68 4.10 -0.76
C THR A 101 -5.13 3.72 0.66
N ASN A 102 -5.77 2.56 0.84
CA ASN A 102 -6.17 2.08 2.17
C ASN A 102 -4.96 1.77 3.06
N LEU A 103 -3.90 1.22 2.48
CA LEU A 103 -2.63 0.98 3.18
C LEU A 103 -1.99 2.29 3.65
N GLU A 104 -1.97 3.31 2.78
CA GLU A 104 -1.47 4.66 3.11
C GLU A 104 -2.30 5.33 4.21
N ILE A 105 -3.63 5.28 4.12
CA ILE A 105 -4.54 5.82 5.14
C ILE A 105 -4.28 5.16 6.49
N PHE A 106 -4.15 3.83 6.52
CA PHE A 106 -3.84 3.08 7.74
C PHE A 106 -2.49 3.52 8.32
N ALA A 107 -1.44 3.61 7.49
CA ALA A 107 -0.11 4.01 7.92
C ALA A 107 -0.12 5.43 8.54
N VAL A 108 -0.81 6.38 7.90
CA VAL A 108 -0.96 7.76 8.40
C VAL A 108 -1.70 7.76 9.73
N SER A 109 -2.84 7.08 9.81
CA SER A 109 -3.65 7.01 11.04
C SER A 109 -2.84 6.47 12.21
N LYS A 110 -2.09 5.37 12.00
CA LYS A 110 -1.29 4.74 13.06
C LYS A 110 -0.06 5.55 13.45
N ARG A 111 0.61 6.17 12.48
CA ARG A 111 1.70 7.10 12.76
C ARG A 111 1.21 8.27 13.63
N ASP A 112 0.05 8.81 13.33
CA ASP A 112 -0.50 9.96 14.05
C ASP A 112 -0.96 9.54 15.47
N GLU A 113 -1.51 8.33 15.64
CA GLU A 113 -1.78 7.71 16.95
C GLU A 113 -0.50 7.58 17.79
N ILE A 114 0.60 7.07 17.21
CA ILE A 114 1.90 6.94 17.89
C ILE A 114 2.45 8.31 18.31
N LYS A 115 2.40 9.30 17.41
CA LYS A 115 2.88 10.66 17.71
C LYS A 115 2.10 11.31 18.85
N ALA A 116 0.78 11.07 18.91
CA ALA A 116 -0.10 11.62 19.93
C ALA A 116 0.06 10.96 21.31
N ALA A 117 0.62 9.75 21.38
CA ALA A 117 0.82 8.99 22.62
C ALA A 117 1.60 9.78 23.69
N LYS A 118 1.16 9.63 24.94
CA LYS A 118 1.68 10.38 26.11
C LYS A 118 2.52 9.53 27.07
N SER A 119 2.63 8.22 26.84
CA SER A 119 3.46 7.31 27.63
C SER A 119 3.95 6.14 26.78
N ILE A 120 5.02 5.47 27.24
CA ILE A 120 5.59 4.28 26.59
C ILE A 120 4.53 3.17 26.51
N GLU A 121 3.81 2.92 27.61
CA GLU A 121 2.75 1.91 27.67
C GLU A 121 1.63 2.16 26.64
N VAL A 122 1.27 3.42 26.38
CA VAL A 122 0.30 3.75 25.34
C VAL A 122 0.85 3.40 23.96
N VAL A 123 2.12 3.72 23.67
CA VAL A 123 2.76 3.36 22.39
C VAL A 123 2.78 1.84 22.18
N GLU A 124 3.12 1.07 23.22
CA GLU A 124 3.19 -0.40 23.16
C GLU A 124 1.84 -1.07 22.92
N LYS A 125 0.73 -0.41 23.28
CA LYS A 125 -0.64 -0.91 23.07
C LYS A 125 -1.24 -0.54 21.70
N ILE A 126 -0.57 0.31 20.91
CA ILE A 126 -1.08 0.68 19.59
C ILE A 126 -1.02 -0.52 18.66
N ASP A 127 -2.18 -0.98 18.23
CA ASP A 127 -2.29 -2.06 17.28
C ASP A 127 -1.79 -1.60 15.89
N THR A 128 -0.70 -2.22 15.44
CA THR A 128 -0.10 -2.04 14.11
C THR A 128 -0.33 -3.25 13.21
N THR A 129 -1.30 -4.10 13.54
CA THR A 129 -1.76 -5.19 12.69
C THR A 129 -2.45 -4.59 11.48
N ILE A 130 -1.87 -4.82 10.31
CA ILE A 130 -2.42 -4.30 9.06
C ILE A 130 -3.70 -5.10 8.75
N PRO A 131 -4.84 -4.44 8.50
CA PRO A 131 -6.08 -5.13 8.16
C PRO A 131 -5.86 -6.00 6.92
N SER A 132 -6.53 -7.16 6.85
CA SER A 132 -6.63 -7.91 5.59
C SER A 132 -7.40 -7.05 4.59
N VAL A 133 -6.67 -6.31 3.78
CA VAL A 133 -7.20 -5.63 2.60
C VAL A 133 -7.35 -6.70 1.52
N GLY A 134 -8.58 -7.20 1.36
CA GLY A 134 -8.98 -8.19 0.37
C GLY A 134 -8.97 -7.65 -1.05
#